data_AF-A0A6N1YES2-F1
#
_entry.id   AF-A0A6N1YES2-F1
#
_cell.length_a   1.000
_cell.length_b   1.000
_cell.length_c   1.000
_cell.angle_alpha   90.00
_cell.angle_beta   90.00
_cell.angle_gamma   90.00
#
_symmetry.space_group_name_H-M   'P 1'
#
loop_
_entity.id
_entity.type
_entity.pdbx_description
1 polymer ?
#
loop_
_entity_poly.entity_id
_entity_poly.type
_entity_poly.pdbx_seq_one_letter_code
_entity_poly.pdbx_strand_id
1 'polypeptide(L)'
;MIGTLPTLKRSAMTLKNMSNMNRYRVLNEQILNVRNKPIHLEIGGIEHLKFDHNDVMLESATTSLQLHTQVPLDQAHHFYNASIIASAAVVASCANAPYLFGKNLWHESRIPLFEQAIETGGYGGSDRGPLKRVSFGSGYARASIMECFQENLEHFPILLPELFFEPLANFDHLRLHNGTIWRWNRPLIGFDEDGTPHIRIEHRTPSAGPTIIDSIANAAFYYGLSKNLCDEIIATGIPLDFAQAKDNFYQAARYGLDSHITWFDGEKHSLHKLLQTDLLARARKGLQSLSIASADIDTYLNIIEQRIANKQTGSQWQRQFMQQPQATLQSMTQAYLTHQYSETPVSQWELH
;
A
#
# COMPACT_ATOMS: atom_id res chain seq x y z
N MET A 1 -15.18 -3.64 -4.40
CA MET A 1 -13.82 -3.26 -3.96
C MET A 1 -13.79 -2.84 -2.49
N ILE A 2 -13.04 -3.58 -1.67
CA ILE A 2 -12.81 -3.27 -0.25
C ILE A 2 -11.43 -3.83 0.14
N GLY A 3 -10.76 -3.26 1.14
CA GLY A 3 -9.42 -3.70 1.53
C GLY A 3 -9.38 -5.06 2.19
N THR A 4 -10.27 -5.29 3.14
CA THR A 4 -10.49 -6.58 3.79
C THR A 4 -11.98 -6.87 3.74
N LEU A 5 -12.38 -8.09 3.40
CA LEU A 5 -13.79 -8.47 3.46
C LEU A 5 -14.22 -8.53 4.95
N PRO A 6 -15.14 -7.67 5.42
CA PRO A 6 -15.43 -7.57 6.86
C PRO A 6 -16.05 -8.84 7.44
N THR A 7 -16.78 -9.58 6.62
CA THR A 7 -17.42 -10.86 6.96
C THR A 7 -16.49 -12.07 6.84
N LEU A 8 -15.22 -11.86 6.45
CA LEU A 8 -14.25 -12.95 6.28
C LEU A 8 -14.01 -13.66 7.61
N LYS A 9 -14.19 -14.99 7.59
CA LYS A 9 -13.93 -15.85 8.75
C LYS A 9 -12.57 -16.53 8.61
N ARG A 10 -11.89 -16.74 9.73
CA ARG A 10 -10.63 -17.50 9.78
C ARG A 10 -10.74 -18.89 9.16
N SER A 11 -11.88 -19.55 9.31
CA SER A 11 -12.14 -20.87 8.72
C SER A 11 -12.11 -20.89 7.18
N ALA A 12 -12.15 -19.72 6.53
CA ALA A 12 -12.00 -19.60 5.07
C ALA A 12 -10.53 -19.48 4.63
N MET A 13 -9.59 -19.22 5.56
CA MET A 13 -8.15 -19.18 5.29
C MET A 13 -7.63 -20.61 5.28
N THR A 14 -7.77 -21.27 4.12
CA THR A 14 -7.31 -22.63 3.92
C THR A 14 -6.86 -22.80 2.47
N LEU A 15 -5.90 -23.69 2.24
CA LEU A 15 -5.41 -24.02 0.89
C LEU A 15 -6.50 -24.47 -0.09
N LYS A 16 -7.66 -24.94 0.39
CA LYS A 16 -8.81 -25.30 -0.47
C LYS A 16 -9.37 -24.12 -1.25
N ASN A 17 -9.22 -22.91 -0.72
CA ASN A 17 -9.68 -21.67 -1.33
C ASN A 17 -8.58 -20.96 -2.12
N MET A 18 -7.38 -21.55 -2.23
CA MET A 18 -6.29 -21.00 -3.04
C MET A 18 -6.62 -21.13 -4.53
N SER A 19 -6.36 -20.07 -5.31
CA SER A 19 -6.47 -20.14 -6.77
C SER A 19 -5.59 -21.26 -7.33
N ASN A 20 -6.08 -21.97 -8.34
CA ASN A 20 -5.40 -23.14 -8.92
C ASN A 20 -4.23 -22.74 -9.85
N MET A 21 -3.22 -22.07 -9.30
CA MET A 21 -2.00 -21.69 -9.99
C MET A 21 -0.80 -22.33 -9.29
N ASN A 22 0.09 -22.97 -10.07
CA ASN A 22 1.28 -23.64 -9.52
C ASN A 22 2.13 -22.70 -8.66
N ARG A 23 2.29 -21.46 -9.13
CA ARG A 23 3.05 -20.42 -8.43
C ARG A 23 2.62 -20.21 -6.98
N TYR A 24 1.32 -20.20 -6.68
CA TYR A 24 0.86 -19.97 -5.31
C TYR A 24 1.12 -21.15 -4.38
N ARG A 25 1.04 -22.39 -4.91
CA ARG A 25 1.41 -23.59 -4.15
C ARG A 25 2.89 -23.58 -3.82
N VAL A 26 3.74 -23.30 -4.81
CA VAL A 26 5.19 -23.23 -4.63
C VAL A 26 5.56 -22.10 -3.65
N LEU A 27 4.94 -20.91 -3.77
CA LEU A 27 5.16 -19.82 -2.82
C LEU A 27 4.80 -20.22 -1.38
N ASN A 28 3.65 -20.86 -1.17
CA ASN A 28 3.24 -21.35 0.14
C ASN A 28 4.28 -22.32 0.73
N GLU A 29 4.67 -23.33 -0.04
CA GLU A 29 5.67 -24.31 0.38
C GLU A 29 7.00 -23.66 0.74
N GLN A 30 7.52 -22.78 -0.13
CA GLN A 30 8.82 -22.14 0.09
C GLN A 30 8.81 -21.18 1.29
N ILE A 31 7.74 -20.40 1.48
CA ILE A 31 7.61 -19.50 2.64
C ILE A 31 7.56 -20.29 3.95
N LEU A 32 6.76 -21.36 4.00
CA LEU A 32 6.67 -22.19 5.20
C LEU A 32 7.96 -22.97 5.48
N ASN A 33 8.63 -23.46 4.44
CA ASN A 33 9.93 -24.15 4.56
C ASN A 33 11.01 -23.22 5.13
N VAL A 34 11.07 -21.97 4.65
CA VAL A 34 12.01 -20.96 5.17
C VAL A 34 11.69 -20.61 6.62
N ARG A 35 10.41 -20.42 6.94
CA ARG A 35 9.96 -20.01 8.28
C ARG A 35 10.14 -21.12 9.34
N ASN A 36 9.91 -22.38 8.97
CA ASN A 36 9.98 -23.56 9.85
C ASN A 36 9.13 -23.46 11.14
N LYS A 37 8.07 -22.65 11.13
CA LYS A 37 7.07 -22.50 12.20
C LYS A 37 5.77 -21.90 11.65
N PRO A 38 4.65 -21.99 12.38
CA PRO A 38 3.43 -21.29 12.01
C PRO A 38 3.62 -19.78 11.87
N ILE A 39 2.76 -19.16 11.08
CA ILE A 39 2.62 -17.70 11.03
C ILE A 39 1.97 -17.25 12.33
N HIS A 40 2.65 -16.37 13.05
CA HIS A 40 2.10 -15.72 14.23
C HIS A 40 1.52 -14.37 13.82
N LEU A 41 0.20 -14.21 13.97
CA LEU A 41 -0.46 -12.93 13.72
C LEU A 41 -0.83 -12.29 15.06
N GLU A 42 -0.32 -11.10 15.31
CA GLU A 42 -0.65 -10.26 16.46
C GLU A 42 -0.80 -8.80 16.02
N ILE A 43 -2.05 -8.32 16.00
CA ILE A 43 -2.39 -6.95 15.62
C ILE A 43 -3.13 -6.28 16.78
N GLY A 44 -2.50 -5.28 17.39
CA GLY A 44 -3.11 -4.39 18.37
C GLY A 44 -3.68 -3.14 17.70
N GLY A 45 -5.00 -3.01 17.67
CA GLY A 45 -5.74 -1.83 17.20
C GLY A 45 -6.70 -1.32 18.26
N ILE A 46 -7.94 -1.00 17.85
CA ILE A 46 -9.04 -0.72 18.79
C ILE A 46 -9.36 -1.98 19.60
N GLU A 47 -9.43 -3.12 18.90
CA GLU A 47 -9.41 -4.45 19.50
C GLU A 47 -8.05 -5.12 19.28
N HIS A 48 -7.87 -6.29 19.91
CA HIS A 48 -6.67 -7.12 19.75
C HIS A 48 -7.02 -8.40 19.01
N LEU A 49 -6.22 -8.73 17.99
CA LEU A 49 -6.30 -9.97 17.24
C LEU A 49 -4.98 -10.73 17.42
N LYS A 50 -5.05 -11.96 17.93
CA LYS A 50 -3.90 -12.83 18.13
C LYS A 50 -4.23 -14.29 17.82
N PHE A 51 -3.50 -14.93 16.89
CA PHE A 51 -3.58 -16.37 16.64
C PHE A 51 -2.43 -16.86 15.74
N ASP A 52 -2.24 -18.19 15.72
CA ASP A 52 -1.31 -18.85 14.81
C ASP A 52 -2.02 -19.44 13.59
N HIS A 53 -1.36 -19.43 12.44
CA HIS A 53 -1.86 -19.96 11.17
C HIS A 53 -0.79 -20.79 10.44
N ASN A 54 -1.21 -21.84 9.72
CA ASN A 54 -0.29 -22.85 9.21
C ASN A 54 -0.04 -22.77 7.69
N ASP A 55 -0.59 -21.78 7.01
CA ASP A 55 -0.39 -21.58 5.58
C ASP A 55 -0.41 -20.09 5.20
N VAL A 56 0.00 -19.75 3.98
CA VAL A 56 0.15 -18.34 3.56
C VAL A 56 -1.18 -17.63 3.26
N MET A 57 -2.34 -18.32 3.38
CA MET A 57 -3.64 -17.76 2.96
C MET A 57 -4.06 -16.50 3.73
N LEU A 58 -3.39 -16.15 4.83
CA LEU A 58 -3.60 -14.84 5.48
C LEU A 58 -3.36 -13.67 4.51
N GLU A 59 -2.47 -13.82 3.53
CA GLU A 59 -2.24 -12.77 2.52
C GLU A 59 -3.48 -12.52 1.65
N SER A 60 -4.27 -13.56 1.38
CA SER A 60 -5.45 -13.48 0.51
C SER A 60 -6.61 -12.72 1.15
N ALA A 61 -6.51 -12.39 2.44
CA ALA A 61 -7.47 -11.53 3.12
C ALA A 61 -7.27 -10.04 2.76
N THR A 62 -6.20 -9.69 2.04
CA THR A 62 -5.87 -8.31 1.65
C THR A 62 -6.16 -8.05 0.17
N THR A 63 -6.81 -6.91 -0.12
CA THR A 63 -6.98 -6.39 -1.49
C THR A 63 -6.46 -4.96 -1.55
N SER A 64 -5.66 -4.64 -2.57
CA SER A 64 -5.00 -3.33 -2.73
C SER A 64 -5.36 -2.70 -4.07
N LEU A 65 -5.22 -1.38 -4.15
CA LEU A 65 -5.06 -0.67 -5.42
C LEU A 65 -3.56 -0.41 -5.62
N GLN A 66 -2.99 -0.91 -6.71
CA GLN A 66 -1.57 -0.76 -7.02
C GLN A 66 -1.42 0.23 -8.18
N LEU A 67 -0.69 1.30 -7.93
CA LEU A 67 -0.52 2.42 -8.86
C LEU A 67 0.88 2.36 -9.45
N HIS A 68 0.98 2.33 -10.77
CA HIS A 68 2.27 2.22 -11.47
C HIS A 68 2.55 3.52 -12.22
N THR A 69 3.74 4.08 -12.00
CA THR A 69 4.23 5.23 -12.75
C THR A 69 5.50 4.84 -13.49
N GLN A 70 5.47 4.90 -14.82
CA GLN A 70 6.69 4.81 -15.63
C GLN A 70 7.44 6.15 -15.53
N VAL A 71 8.74 6.07 -15.26
CA VAL A 71 9.56 7.24 -14.94
C VAL A 71 10.85 7.24 -15.75
N PRO A 72 11.39 8.41 -16.11
CA PRO A 72 12.75 8.51 -16.65
C PRO A 72 13.77 7.85 -15.71
N LEU A 73 14.74 7.12 -16.29
CA LEU A 73 15.70 6.32 -15.53
C LEU A 73 16.52 7.17 -14.55
N ASP A 74 16.95 8.36 -15.00
CA ASP A 74 17.70 9.34 -14.22
C ASP A 74 16.91 9.91 -13.03
N GLN A 75 15.58 9.93 -13.13
CA GLN A 75 14.69 10.43 -12.07
C GLN A 75 14.09 9.33 -11.20
N ALA A 76 14.28 8.05 -11.55
CA ALA A 76 13.58 6.93 -10.92
C ALA A 76 13.78 6.84 -9.40
N HIS A 77 14.99 7.11 -8.92
CA HIS A 77 15.32 7.11 -7.49
C HIS A 77 14.68 8.27 -6.74
N HIS A 78 14.60 9.46 -7.34
CA HIS A 78 13.88 10.60 -6.77
C HIS A 78 12.38 10.34 -6.67
N PHE A 79 11.77 9.78 -7.72
CA PHE A 79 10.35 9.45 -7.70
C PHE A 79 10.06 8.34 -6.68
N TYR A 80 10.92 7.33 -6.57
CA TYR A 80 10.83 6.30 -5.51
C TYR A 80 10.84 6.93 -4.11
N ASN A 81 11.76 7.85 -3.83
CA ASN A 81 11.85 8.55 -2.54
C ASN A 81 10.63 9.45 -2.29
N ALA A 82 10.13 10.11 -3.34
CA ALA A 82 8.90 10.90 -3.27
C ALA A 82 7.68 10.03 -2.92
N SER A 83 7.55 8.84 -3.53
CA SER A 83 6.47 7.89 -3.23
C SER A 83 6.54 7.37 -1.80
N ILE A 84 7.74 7.22 -1.22
CA ILE A 84 7.94 6.90 0.21
C ILE A 84 7.39 8.01 1.10
N ILE A 85 7.72 9.27 0.82
CA ILE A 85 7.23 10.41 1.61
C ILE A 85 5.71 10.55 1.48
N ALA A 86 5.18 10.36 0.27
CA ALA A 86 3.74 10.41 0.00
C ALA A 86 2.94 9.30 0.71
N SER A 87 3.56 8.16 1.04
CA SER A 87 2.88 6.97 1.57
C SER A 87 2.00 7.24 2.79
N ALA A 88 2.41 8.12 3.71
CA ALA A 88 1.61 8.44 4.91
C ALA A 88 0.28 9.12 4.55
N ALA A 89 0.34 10.13 3.68
CA ALA A 89 -0.84 10.86 3.22
C ALA A 89 -1.80 9.97 2.44
N VAL A 90 -1.26 9.10 1.59
CA VAL A 90 -2.03 8.20 0.73
C VAL A 90 -2.68 7.08 1.55
N VAL A 91 -1.95 6.41 2.43
CA VAL A 91 -2.50 5.29 3.22
C VAL A 91 -3.65 5.75 4.13
N ALA A 92 -3.53 6.92 4.75
CA ALA A 92 -4.61 7.47 5.58
C ALA A 92 -5.84 7.86 4.77
N SER A 93 -5.65 8.59 3.66
CA SER A 93 -6.74 9.07 2.81
C SER A 93 -7.48 7.94 2.08
N CYS A 94 -6.80 6.82 1.84
CA CYS A 94 -7.34 5.64 1.16
C CYS A 94 -7.75 4.51 2.11
N ALA A 95 -7.65 4.71 3.43
CA ALA A 95 -7.85 3.64 4.41
C ALA A 95 -9.23 3.00 4.27
N ASN A 96 -9.28 1.68 4.05
CA ASN A 96 -10.53 0.97 3.80
C ASN A 96 -10.52 -0.50 4.29
N ALA A 97 -9.82 -0.76 5.40
CA ALA A 97 -9.70 -2.08 5.98
C ALA A 97 -9.70 -2.06 7.53
N PRO A 98 -10.77 -1.57 8.18
CA PRO A 98 -10.81 -1.49 9.64
C PRO A 98 -11.13 -2.81 10.32
N TYR A 99 -11.81 -3.73 9.63
CA TYR A 99 -12.24 -5.01 10.17
C TYR A 99 -11.47 -6.18 9.57
N LEU A 100 -10.98 -7.07 10.42
CA LEU A 100 -10.32 -8.31 10.03
C LEU A 100 -10.74 -9.44 10.98
N PHE A 101 -11.25 -10.54 10.44
CA PHE A 101 -11.74 -11.69 11.21
C PHE A 101 -12.71 -11.33 12.35
N GLY A 102 -13.58 -10.34 12.09
CA GLY A 102 -14.56 -9.85 13.05
C GLY A 102 -14.03 -8.88 14.10
N LYS A 103 -12.77 -8.42 13.99
CA LYS A 103 -12.14 -7.48 14.92
C LYS A 103 -11.92 -6.11 14.27
N ASN A 104 -12.26 -5.05 14.98
CA ASN A 104 -11.96 -3.67 14.63
C ASN A 104 -10.52 -3.33 15.03
N LEU A 105 -9.62 -3.12 14.07
CA LEU A 105 -8.18 -3.01 14.32
C LEU A 105 -7.66 -1.61 13.92
N TRP A 106 -6.77 -1.54 12.95
CA TRP A 106 -6.21 -0.28 12.42
C TRP A 106 -7.20 0.34 11.44
N HIS A 107 -7.00 1.59 11.02
CA HIS A 107 -7.74 2.08 9.85
C HIS A 107 -7.35 1.29 8.59
N GLU A 108 -6.08 0.94 8.45
CA GLU A 108 -5.58 0.13 7.35
C GLU A 108 -4.91 -1.16 7.86
N SER A 109 -5.73 -2.15 8.23
CA SER A 109 -5.25 -3.40 8.85
C SER A 109 -4.53 -4.33 7.88
N ARG A 110 -4.60 -4.07 6.56
CA ARG A 110 -3.81 -4.84 5.58
C ARG A 110 -2.32 -4.65 5.76
N ILE A 111 -1.88 -3.49 6.26
CA ILE A 111 -0.45 -3.21 6.46
C ILE A 111 0.16 -4.25 7.44
N PRO A 112 -0.27 -4.30 8.71
CA PRO A 112 0.29 -5.28 9.65
C PRO A 112 -0.06 -6.72 9.28
N LEU A 113 -1.23 -6.98 8.68
CA LEU A 113 -1.59 -8.32 8.24
C LEU A 113 -0.61 -8.87 7.20
N PHE A 114 -0.33 -8.11 6.14
CA PHE A 114 0.53 -8.59 5.06
C PHE A 114 1.99 -8.70 5.52
N GLU A 115 2.46 -7.74 6.32
CA GLU A 115 3.80 -7.76 6.89
C GLU A 115 4.06 -8.99 7.78
N GLN A 116 3.07 -9.40 8.58
CA GLN A 116 3.20 -10.56 9.47
C GLN A 116 2.94 -11.90 8.74
N ALA A 117 2.02 -11.90 7.76
CA ALA A 117 1.71 -13.09 6.97
C ALA A 117 2.93 -13.64 6.22
N ILE A 118 3.77 -12.76 5.68
CA ILE A 118 4.95 -13.12 4.89
C ILE A 118 6.22 -12.65 5.60
N GLU A 119 6.22 -12.63 6.93
CA GLU A 119 7.37 -12.31 7.78
C GLU A 119 8.47 -13.38 7.63
N THR A 120 9.13 -13.34 6.49
CA THR A 120 10.27 -14.15 6.08
C THR A 120 11.25 -13.19 5.42
N GLY A 121 12.53 -13.29 5.76
CA GLY A 121 13.57 -12.36 5.28
C GLY A 121 14.73 -12.24 6.26
N GLY A 122 15.91 -11.89 5.75
CA GLY A 122 17.17 -11.84 6.52
C GLY A 122 18.27 -12.71 5.90
N TYR A 123 19.54 -12.41 6.27
CA TYR A 123 20.70 -13.24 5.96
C TYR A 123 20.40 -14.71 6.30
N GLY A 124 20.48 -15.59 5.29
CA GLY A 124 20.27 -17.04 5.47
C GLY A 124 18.84 -17.47 5.77
N GLY A 125 17.82 -16.62 5.55
CA GLY A 125 16.41 -17.01 5.71
C GLY A 125 15.90 -17.07 7.16
N SER A 126 16.71 -16.63 8.14
CA SER A 126 16.25 -16.60 9.53
C SER A 126 15.22 -15.49 9.77
N ASP A 127 14.12 -15.78 10.48
CA ASP A 127 13.09 -14.80 10.88
C ASP A 127 13.59 -13.66 11.79
N ARG A 128 14.90 -13.60 12.05
CA ARG A 128 15.56 -12.62 12.93
C ARG A 128 16.39 -11.59 12.17
N GLY A 129 16.44 -11.65 10.84
CA GLY A 129 17.10 -10.61 10.05
C GLY A 129 16.33 -9.29 10.10
N PRO A 130 16.99 -8.13 9.95
CA PRO A 130 16.34 -6.82 10.03
C PRO A 130 15.39 -6.54 8.84
N LEU A 131 15.55 -7.27 7.73
CA LEU A 131 14.80 -7.06 6.49
C LEU A 131 13.75 -8.14 6.29
N LYS A 132 12.50 -7.71 6.09
CA LYS A 132 11.35 -8.58 5.78
C LYS A 132 10.94 -8.38 4.32
N ARG A 133 10.47 -9.45 3.67
CA ARG A 133 10.01 -9.39 2.27
C ARG A 133 8.88 -8.41 2.07
N VAL A 134 7.93 -8.33 3.00
CA VAL A 134 6.90 -7.29 3.04
C VAL A 134 7.35 -6.21 4.01
N SER A 135 7.54 -4.98 3.53
CA SER A 135 8.03 -3.89 4.38
C SER A 135 7.83 -2.50 3.76
N PHE A 136 8.01 -1.47 4.57
CA PHE A 136 8.16 -0.09 4.10
C PHE A 136 9.43 0.14 3.27
N GLY A 137 10.44 -0.72 3.43
CA GLY A 137 11.81 -0.51 2.94
C GLY A 137 12.79 -0.25 4.07
N SER A 138 14.05 -0.05 3.70
CA SER A 138 15.21 0.09 4.60
C SER A 138 15.87 1.47 4.54
N GLY A 139 15.60 2.25 3.49
CA GLY A 139 16.20 3.55 3.26
C GLY A 139 15.69 4.18 1.95
N TYR A 140 16.12 5.41 1.71
CA TYR A 140 15.99 6.06 0.41
C TYR A 140 17.05 5.56 -0.57
N ALA A 141 16.72 5.56 -1.86
CA ALA A 141 17.70 5.36 -2.92
C ALA A 141 18.51 6.66 -3.09
N ARG A 142 19.84 6.59 -3.01
CA ARG A 142 20.69 7.80 -2.90
C ARG A 142 21.17 8.31 -4.26
N ALA A 143 21.77 7.43 -5.05
CA ALA A 143 22.36 7.76 -6.34
C ALA A 143 21.65 7.07 -7.51
N SER A 144 21.08 5.89 -7.28
CA SER A 144 20.40 5.14 -8.34
C SER A 144 19.32 4.21 -7.79
N ILE A 145 18.27 3.98 -8.60
CA ILE A 145 17.25 2.99 -8.29
C ILE A 145 17.82 1.56 -8.27
N MET A 146 18.99 1.36 -8.88
CA MET A 146 19.75 0.10 -8.83
C MET A 146 20.08 -0.33 -7.40
N GLU A 147 20.19 0.60 -6.46
CA GLU A 147 20.42 0.29 -5.03
C GLU A 147 19.35 -0.65 -4.48
N CYS A 148 18.09 -0.51 -4.89
CA CYS A 148 17.02 -1.42 -4.47
C CYS A 148 17.20 -2.85 -4.99
N PHE A 149 17.72 -3.01 -6.21
CA PHE A 149 17.98 -4.32 -6.81
C PHE A 149 19.26 -4.96 -6.25
N GLN A 150 20.27 -4.15 -5.94
CA GLN A 150 21.46 -4.60 -5.23
C GLN A 150 21.10 -5.10 -3.83
N GLU A 151 20.26 -4.35 -3.10
CA GLU A 151 19.74 -4.77 -1.79
C GLU A 151 18.97 -6.10 -1.88
N ASN A 152 18.17 -6.28 -2.95
CA ASN A 152 17.47 -7.54 -3.21
C ASN A 152 18.44 -8.72 -3.29
N LEU A 153 19.54 -8.54 -4.02
CA LEU A 153 20.55 -9.58 -4.24
C LEU A 153 21.32 -9.89 -2.94
N GLU A 154 21.68 -8.86 -2.18
CA GLU A 154 22.52 -8.99 -0.97
C GLU A 154 21.79 -9.60 0.22
N HIS A 155 20.48 -9.33 0.36
CA HIS A 155 19.78 -9.59 1.61
C HIS A 155 18.58 -10.54 1.52
N PHE A 156 18.07 -10.81 0.32
CA PHE A 156 16.90 -11.68 0.15
C PHE A 156 17.31 -12.97 -0.54
N PRO A 157 17.29 -14.12 0.16
CA PRO A 157 17.50 -15.41 -0.47
C PRO A 157 16.51 -15.66 -1.62
N ILE A 158 16.89 -16.47 -2.60
CA ILE A 158 16.00 -16.85 -3.70
C ILE A 158 14.84 -17.67 -3.14
N LEU A 159 13.61 -17.20 -3.36
CA LEU A 159 12.40 -17.90 -2.91
C LEU A 159 11.88 -18.88 -3.97
N LEU A 160 11.98 -18.48 -5.25
CA LEU A 160 11.53 -19.27 -6.39
C LEU A 160 12.74 -19.56 -7.28
N PRO A 161 13.37 -20.74 -7.18
CA PRO A 161 14.58 -21.09 -7.92
C PRO A 161 14.26 -21.57 -9.35
N GLU A 162 13.44 -20.82 -10.08
CA GLU A 162 13.11 -21.11 -11.48
C GLU A 162 14.27 -20.67 -12.39
N LEU A 163 14.63 -21.54 -13.33
CA LEU A 163 15.68 -21.27 -14.31
C LEU A 163 15.04 -20.87 -15.64
N PHE A 164 15.39 -19.68 -16.13
CA PHE A 164 15.00 -19.20 -17.45
C PHE A 164 16.14 -19.40 -18.45
N PHE A 165 15.79 -19.81 -19.66
CA PHE A 165 16.73 -20.01 -20.78
C PHE A 165 16.65 -18.91 -21.83
N GLU A 166 15.77 -17.93 -21.61
CA GLU A 166 15.63 -16.73 -22.43
C GLU A 166 16.86 -15.81 -22.32
N PRO A 167 17.07 -14.89 -23.29
CA PRO A 167 18.20 -13.98 -23.28
C PRO A 167 18.32 -13.18 -21.96
N LEU A 168 19.54 -13.04 -21.44
CA LEU A 168 19.82 -12.29 -20.20
C LEU A 168 19.28 -10.85 -20.22
N ALA A 169 19.20 -10.25 -21.41
CA ALA A 169 18.65 -8.92 -21.63
C ALA A 169 17.18 -8.78 -21.20
N ASN A 170 16.42 -9.87 -21.05
CA ASN A 170 15.03 -9.85 -20.58
C ASN A 170 14.89 -9.72 -19.05
N PHE A 171 16.01 -9.88 -18.33
CA PHE A 171 16.08 -9.79 -16.87
C PHE A 171 15.09 -10.69 -16.11
N ASP A 172 14.70 -11.85 -16.66
CA ASP A 172 13.62 -12.68 -16.10
C ASP A 172 13.91 -13.15 -14.66
N HIS A 173 15.13 -13.59 -14.37
CA HIS A 173 15.54 -13.98 -13.01
C HIS A 173 15.45 -12.79 -12.03
N LEU A 174 15.89 -11.60 -12.45
CA LEU A 174 15.86 -10.39 -11.63
C LEU A 174 14.41 -9.95 -11.37
N ARG A 175 13.57 -9.96 -12.41
CA ARG A 175 12.14 -9.62 -12.33
C ARG A 175 11.37 -10.62 -11.46
N LEU A 176 11.67 -11.92 -11.57
CA LEU A 176 11.10 -12.96 -10.70
C LEU A 176 11.51 -12.73 -9.24
N HIS A 177 12.81 -12.53 -8.97
CA HIS A 177 13.31 -12.30 -7.62
C HIS A 177 12.67 -11.08 -6.98
N ASN A 178 12.67 -9.94 -7.67
CA ASN A 178 12.01 -8.72 -7.23
C ASN A 178 10.49 -8.90 -7.04
N GLY A 179 9.87 -9.78 -7.83
CA GLY A 179 8.47 -10.16 -7.70
C GLY A 179 8.12 -10.89 -6.39
N THR A 180 9.12 -11.44 -5.68
CA THR A 180 8.99 -12.12 -4.37
C THR A 180 9.40 -11.24 -3.18
N ILE A 181 9.60 -9.95 -3.44
CA ILE A 181 9.90 -8.92 -2.44
C ILE A 181 8.81 -7.85 -2.60
N TRP A 182 8.06 -7.62 -1.53
CA TRP A 182 6.83 -6.83 -1.55
C TRP A 182 6.99 -5.58 -0.69
N ARG A 183 7.89 -4.68 -1.11
CA ARG A 183 7.95 -3.32 -0.56
C ARG A 183 6.66 -2.56 -0.85
N TRP A 184 6.22 -1.69 0.06
CA TRP A 184 5.05 -0.82 -0.16
C TRP A 184 5.24 0.17 -1.31
N ASN A 185 6.48 0.57 -1.58
CA ASN A 185 6.92 1.23 -2.81
C ASN A 185 7.95 0.31 -3.47
N ARG A 186 7.75 -0.09 -4.72
CA ARG A 186 8.61 -1.06 -5.39
C ARG A 186 9.03 -0.59 -6.79
N PRO A 187 10.34 -0.49 -7.07
CA PRO A 187 10.79 -0.33 -8.43
C PRO A 187 10.64 -1.64 -9.21
N LEU A 188 10.23 -1.52 -10.46
CA LEU A 188 10.02 -2.62 -11.40
C LEU A 188 10.78 -2.32 -12.69
N ILE A 189 11.37 -3.36 -13.27
CA ILE A 189 11.87 -3.35 -14.64
C ILE A 189 10.81 -3.99 -15.53
N GLY A 190 10.48 -3.29 -16.61
CA GLY A 190 9.60 -3.77 -17.66
C GLY A 190 10.14 -3.42 -19.04
N PHE A 191 9.40 -3.82 -20.06
CA PHE A 191 9.72 -3.58 -21.45
C PHE A 191 8.45 -3.12 -22.16
N ASP A 192 8.57 -2.17 -23.07
CA ASP A 192 7.50 -1.77 -23.98
C ASP A 192 7.28 -2.85 -25.05
N GLU A 193 6.23 -2.72 -25.86
CA GLU A 193 5.90 -3.70 -26.91
C GLU A 193 7.02 -3.89 -27.94
N ASP A 194 7.85 -2.86 -28.15
CA ASP A 194 9.01 -2.87 -29.05
C ASP A 194 10.30 -3.40 -28.38
N GLY A 195 10.23 -3.81 -27.12
CA GLY A 195 11.37 -4.30 -26.34
C GLY A 195 12.21 -3.21 -25.67
N THR A 196 11.78 -1.94 -25.70
CA THR A 196 12.48 -0.85 -24.99
C THR A 196 12.37 -1.05 -23.47
N PRO A 197 13.48 -1.14 -22.73
CA PRO A 197 13.44 -1.31 -21.28
C PRO A 197 12.99 -0.02 -20.59
N HIS A 198 12.16 -0.15 -19.55
CA HIS A 198 11.70 0.97 -18.74
C HIS A 198 11.71 0.65 -17.24
N ILE A 199 11.72 1.70 -16.42
CA ILE A 199 11.51 1.60 -14.97
C ILE A 199 10.12 2.09 -14.61
N ARG A 200 9.44 1.35 -13.74
CA ARG A 200 8.19 1.77 -13.10
C ARG A 200 8.33 1.78 -11.60
N ILE A 201 7.74 2.76 -10.94
CA ILE A 201 7.55 2.76 -9.49
C ILE A 201 6.12 2.33 -9.20
N GLU A 202 5.98 1.22 -8.49
CA GLU A 202 4.72 0.64 -8.05
C GLU A 202 4.43 1.06 -6.60
N HIS A 203 3.35 1.79 -6.39
CA HIS A 203 2.86 2.23 -5.08
C HIS A 203 1.67 1.37 -4.64
N ARG A 204 1.81 0.71 -3.49
CA ARG A 204 0.94 -0.40 -3.06
C ARG A 204 0.24 -0.15 -1.73
N THR A 205 0.44 1.03 -1.16
CA THR A 205 -0.19 1.42 0.10
C THR A 205 -1.71 1.54 0.03
N PRO A 206 -2.34 2.05 -1.06
CA PRO A 206 -3.78 2.27 -1.08
C PRO A 206 -4.56 0.96 -0.97
N SER A 207 -5.64 1.00 -0.20
CA SER A 207 -6.64 -0.07 -0.22
C SER A 207 -7.45 -0.01 -1.51
N ALA A 208 -8.02 -1.15 -1.89
CA ALA A 208 -9.02 -1.19 -2.95
C ALA A 208 -10.29 -0.39 -2.57
N GLY A 209 -10.90 0.25 -3.56
CA GLY A 209 -12.20 0.95 -3.45
C GLY A 209 -12.12 2.30 -2.71
N PRO A 210 -13.24 2.78 -2.13
CA PRO A 210 -14.56 2.14 -2.08
C PRO A 210 -15.34 2.06 -3.40
N THR A 211 -15.21 3.05 -4.27
CA THR A 211 -15.82 3.08 -5.61
C THR A 211 -14.77 3.15 -6.71
N ILE A 212 -15.18 3.06 -7.98
CA ILE A 212 -14.25 3.31 -9.11
C ILE A 212 -13.83 4.77 -9.09
N ILE A 213 -14.76 5.70 -8.88
CA ILE A 213 -14.45 7.13 -8.83
C ILE A 213 -13.48 7.48 -7.69
N ASP A 214 -13.65 6.87 -6.50
CA ASP A 214 -12.70 7.02 -5.40
C ASP A 214 -11.31 6.47 -5.77
N SER A 215 -11.25 5.35 -6.50
CA SER A 215 -9.99 4.74 -6.91
C SER A 215 -9.22 5.62 -7.91
N ILE A 216 -9.92 6.27 -8.84
CA ILE A 216 -9.32 7.23 -9.77
C ILE A 216 -8.87 8.49 -9.01
N ALA A 217 -9.68 8.98 -8.08
CA ALA A 217 -9.31 10.11 -7.23
C ALA A 217 -8.06 9.83 -6.38
N ASN A 218 -7.95 8.62 -5.82
CA ASN A 218 -6.77 8.16 -5.08
C ASN A 218 -5.53 8.15 -5.99
N ALA A 219 -5.68 7.68 -7.24
CA ALA A 219 -4.61 7.67 -8.22
C ALA A 219 -4.14 9.09 -8.58
N ALA A 220 -5.09 9.99 -8.87
CA ALA A 220 -4.79 11.40 -9.17
C ALA A 220 -4.05 12.09 -8.01
N PHE A 221 -4.51 11.89 -6.78
CA PHE A 221 -3.83 12.44 -5.60
C PHE A 221 -2.41 11.90 -5.44
N TYR A 222 -2.20 10.58 -5.57
CA TYR A 222 -0.88 9.98 -5.48
C TYR A 222 0.07 10.47 -6.58
N TYR A 223 -0.36 10.47 -7.85
CA TYR A 223 0.49 10.88 -8.97
C TYR A 223 0.87 12.35 -8.86
N GLY A 224 -0.09 13.21 -8.51
CA GLY A 224 0.17 14.62 -8.26
C GLY A 224 1.15 14.83 -7.12
N LEU A 225 0.86 14.25 -5.95
CA LEU A 225 1.68 14.47 -4.76
C LEU A 225 3.11 13.97 -4.98
N SER A 226 3.25 12.75 -5.51
CA SER A 226 4.57 12.15 -5.75
C SER A 226 5.36 12.90 -6.82
N LYS A 227 4.70 13.41 -7.87
CA LYS A 227 5.39 14.24 -8.88
C LYS A 227 5.90 15.55 -8.28
N ASN A 228 5.06 16.26 -7.51
CA ASN A 228 5.50 17.51 -6.88
C ASN A 228 6.65 17.30 -5.90
N LEU A 229 6.56 16.25 -5.08
CA LEU A 229 7.63 15.87 -4.16
C LEU A 229 8.90 15.44 -4.90
N CYS A 230 8.78 14.72 -6.02
CA CYS A 230 9.91 14.33 -6.85
C CYS A 230 10.65 15.57 -7.38
N ASP A 231 9.92 16.56 -7.89
CA ASP A 231 10.51 17.81 -8.38
C ASP A 231 11.22 18.59 -7.28
N GLU A 232 10.64 18.64 -6.08
CA GLU A 232 11.26 19.27 -4.91
C GLU A 232 12.53 18.52 -4.46
N ILE A 233 12.51 17.18 -4.47
CA ILE A 233 13.68 16.36 -4.15
C ILE A 233 14.80 16.59 -5.16
N ILE A 234 14.48 16.68 -6.46
CA ILE A 234 15.47 16.98 -7.51
C ILE A 234 16.08 18.37 -7.28
N ALA A 235 15.26 19.36 -6.92
CA ALA A 235 15.71 20.74 -6.75
C ALA A 235 16.48 20.99 -5.46
N THR A 236 16.11 20.33 -4.36
CA THR A 236 16.54 20.70 -2.99
C THR A 236 17.09 19.55 -2.16
N GLY A 237 17.02 18.31 -2.66
CA GLY A 237 17.36 17.11 -1.90
C GLY A 237 16.19 16.58 -1.08
N ILE A 238 16.42 15.47 -0.37
CA ILE A 238 15.37 14.79 0.40
C ILE A 238 15.06 15.58 1.68
N PRO A 239 13.83 16.10 1.88
CA PRO A 239 13.52 17.01 2.98
C PRO A 239 13.12 16.33 4.29
N LEU A 240 12.99 14.99 4.30
CA LEU A 240 12.50 14.22 5.44
C LEU A 240 13.39 13.00 5.67
N ASP A 241 13.74 12.73 6.92
CA ASP A 241 14.48 11.51 7.27
C ASP A 241 13.66 10.24 7.01
N PHE A 242 14.34 9.16 6.61
CA PHE A 242 13.68 7.90 6.27
C PHE A 242 12.95 7.27 7.46
N ALA A 243 13.57 7.28 8.65
CA ALA A 243 12.95 6.71 9.84
C ALA A 243 11.70 7.50 10.22
N GLN A 244 11.72 8.83 10.01
CA GLN A 244 10.54 9.66 10.23
C GLN A 244 9.44 9.40 9.18
N ALA A 245 9.77 9.26 7.89
CA ALA A 245 8.81 8.88 6.86
C ALA A 245 8.15 7.52 7.16
N LYS A 246 8.94 6.58 7.69
CA LYS A 246 8.48 5.27 8.14
C LYS A 246 7.52 5.38 9.33
N ASP A 247 7.88 6.13 10.37
CA ASP A 247 6.98 6.35 11.51
C ASP A 247 5.68 7.02 11.04
N ASN A 248 5.77 8.08 10.24
CA ASN A 248 4.61 8.76 9.66
C ASN A 248 3.67 7.77 8.95
N PHE A 249 4.21 6.86 8.15
CA PHE A 249 3.42 5.85 7.43
C PHE A 249 2.67 4.91 8.39
N TYR A 250 3.33 4.36 9.41
CA TYR A 250 2.66 3.46 10.35
C TYR A 250 1.68 4.19 11.28
N GLN A 251 1.96 5.43 11.68
CA GLN A 251 1.01 6.28 12.39
C GLN A 251 -0.24 6.53 11.54
N ALA A 252 -0.06 6.87 10.27
CA ALA A 252 -1.14 7.11 9.31
C ALA A 252 -1.96 5.84 9.03
N ALA A 253 -1.32 4.68 8.85
CA ALA A 253 -2.01 3.40 8.64
C ALA A 253 -2.84 3.00 9.87
N ARG A 254 -2.33 3.25 11.08
CA ARG A 254 -3.01 2.91 12.33
C ARG A 254 -4.16 3.86 12.64
N TYR A 255 -3.91 5.16 12.62
CA TYR A 255 -4.82 6.20 13.10
C TYR A 255 -5.55 6.96 11.99
N GLY A 256 -5.29 6.66 10.72
CA GLY A 256 -5.97 7.28 9.60
C GLY A 256 -5.76 8.80 9.54
N LEU A 257 -6.81 9.55 9.20
CA LEU A 257 -6.79 11.01 9.10
C LEU A 257 -6.55 11.71 10.44
N ASP A 258 -6.84 11.06 11.58
CA ASP A 258 -6.59 11.62 12.92
C ASP A 258 -5.15 11.38 13.42
N SER A 259 -4.31 10.76 12.60
CA SER A 259 -2.88 10.63 12.89
C SER A 259 -2.17 11.99 12.96
N HIS A 260 -1.01 11.98 13.61
CA HIS A 260 -0.11 13.13 13.63
C HIS A 260 1.24 12.69 13.08
N ILE A 261 1.77 13.45 12.12
CA ILE A 261 3.00 13.13 11.40
C ILE A 261 3.97 14.31 11.45
N THR A 262 5.27 14.04 11.39
CA THR A 262 6.29 15.09 11.27
C THR A 262 6.46 15.48 9.81
N TRP A 263 6.54 16.77 9.50
CA TRP A 263 6.71 17.27 8.13
C TRP A 263 8.05 17.98 7.92
N PHE A 264 8.19 18.73 6.82
CA PHE A 264 9.47 19.30 6.37
C PHE A 264 10.01 20.41 7.26
N ASP A 265 9.15 21.04 8.06
CA ASP A 265 9.54 22.01 9.09
C ASP A 265 10.09 21.33 10.35
N GLY A 266 10.09 19.99 10.41
CA GLY A 266 10.49 19.22 11.59
C GLY A 266 9.43 19.19 12.68
N GLU A 267 8.28 19.84 12.48
CA GLU A 267 7.20 19.93 13.45
C GLU A 267 6.17 18.82 13.23
N LYS A 268 5.45 18.50 14.31
CA LYS A 268 4.40 17.48 14.30
C LYS A 268 3.05 18.11 13.97
N HIS A 269 2.45 17.68 12.85
CA HIS A 269 1.18 18.18 12.33
C HIS A 269 0.09 17.13 12.43
N SER A 270 -1.16 17.57 12.62
CA SER A 270 -2.32 16.73 12.34
C SER A 270 -2.37 16.44 10.84
N LEU A 271 -2.42 15.16 10.46
CA LEU A 271 -2.39 14.76 9.06
C LEU A 271 -3.58 15.32 8.27
N HIS A 272 -4.77 15.29 8.86
CA HIS A 272 -5.96 15.93 8.29
C HIS A 272 -5.73 17.40 7.94
N LYS A 273 -5.14 18.20 8.85
CA LYS A 273 -4.87 19.63 8.59
C LYS A 273 -3.81 19.79 7.51
N LEU A 274 -2.72 19.03 7.59
CA LEU A 274 -1.64 19.10 6.61
C LEU A 274 -2.12 18.73 5.19
N LEU A 275 -3.02 17.75 5.07
CA LEU A 275 -3.68 17.40 3.81
C LEU A 275 -4.42 18.60 3.20
N GLN A 276 -5.17 19.34 4.02
CA GLN A 276 -5.95 20.51 3.59
C GLN A 276 -5.06 21.71 3.24
N THR A 277 -4.05 22.00 4.07
CA THR A 277 -3.29 23.24 3.96
C THR A 277 -2.08 23.14 3.04
N ASP A 278 -1.58 21.93 2.76
CA ASP A 278 -0.37 21.72 1.96
C ASP A 278 -0.53 20.63 0.91
N LEU A 279 -0.83 19.39 1.31
CA LEU A 279 -0.64 18.23 0.42
C LEU A 279 -1.59 18.21 -0.78
N LEU A 280 -2.83 18.69 -0.64
CA LEU A 280 -3.75 18.85 -1.78
C LEU A 280 -3.24 19.87 -2.80
N ALA A 281 -2.67 20.98 -2.31
CA ALA A 281 -2.09 22.01 -3.19
C ALA A 281 -0.84 21.48 -3.91
N ARG A 282 -0.01 20.69 -3.23
CA ARG A 282 1.12 19.97 -3.83
C ARG A 282 0.65 18.98 -4.89
N ALA A 283 -0.38 18.18 -4.60
CA ALA A 283 -0.93 17.22 -5.55
C ALA A 283 -1.45 17.92 -6.82
N ARG A 284 -2.17 19.03 -6.66
CA ARG A 284 -2.64 19.86 -7.77
C ARG A 284 -1.49 20.35 -8.65
N LYS A 285 -0.44 20.94 -8.05
CA LYS A 285 0.75 21.41 -8.77
C LYS A 285 1.45 20.27 -9.54
N GLY A 286 1.55 19.09 -8.93
CA GLY A 286 2.14 17.93 -9.60
C GLY A 286 1.32 17.46 -10.79
N LEU A 287 -0.01 17.37 -10.67
CA LEU A 287 -0.87 17.01 -11.80
C LEU A 287 -0.80 18.05 -12.93
N GLN A 288 -0.72 19.33 -12.60
CA GLN A 288 -0.49 20.40 -13.58
C GLN A 288 0.86 20.23 -14.30
N SER A 289 1.92 19.86 -13.57
CA SER A 289 3.24 19.58 -14.19
C SER A 289 3.22 18.36 -15.11
N LEU A 290 2.32 17.41 -14.87
CA LEU A 290 2.06 16.26 -15.75
C LEU A 290 1.13 16.61 -16.92
N SER A 291 0.74 17.89 -17.08
CA SER A 291 -0.18 18.37 -18.11
C SER A 291 -1.56 17.69 -18.10
N ILE A 292 -2.03 17.26 -16.93
CA ILE A 292 -3.40 16.76 -16.77
C ILE A 292 -4.39 17.92 -16.92
N ALA A 293 -5.53 17.66 -17.57
CA ALA A 293 -6.53 18.68 -17.81
C ALA A 293 -7.07 19.28 -16.50
N SER A 294 -7.22 20.60 -16.44
CA SER A 294 -7.65 21.28 -15.20
C SER A 294 -9.00 20.78 -14.69
N ALA A 295 -9.94 20.46 -15.59
CA ALA A 295 -11.24 19.90 -15.24
C ALA A 295 -11.14 18.53 -14.53
N ASP A 296 -10.21 17.67 -14.96
CA ASP A 296 -9.98 16.37 -14.31
C ASP A 296 -9.31 16.55 -12.94
N ILE A 297 -8.33 17.46 -12.86
CA ILE A 297 -7.68 17.81 -11.59
C ILE A 297 -8.72 18.29 -10.57
N ASP A 298 -9.58 19.23 -10.98
CA ASP A 298 -10.63 19.77 -10.13
C ASP A 298 -11.62 18.69 -9.70
N THR A 299 -12.07 17.86 -10.63
CA THR A 299 -13.01 16.77 -10.35
C THR A 299 -12.45 15.78 -9.34
N TYR A 300 -11.26 15.24 -9.59
CA TYR A 300 -10.70 14.16 -8.79
C TYR A 300 -10.10 14.64 -7.46
N LEU A 301 -9.46 15.82 -7.42
CA LEU A 301 -8.95 16.34 -6.15
C LEU A 301 -10.07 16.87 -5.25
N ASN A 302 -11.18 17.38 -5.79
CA ASN A 302 -12.34 17.75 -4.98
C ASN A 302 -12.91 16.52 -4.26
N ILE A 303 -12.91 15.32 -4.86
CA ILE A 303 -13.33 14.09 -4.16
C ILE A 303 -12.47 13.83 -2.92
N ILE A 304 -11.14 13.98 -3.05
CA ILE A 304 -10.22 13.79 -1.92
C ILE A 304 -10.41 14.90 -0.88
N GLU A 305 -10.59 16.15 -1.32
CA GLU A 305 -10.88 17.29 -0.45
C GLU A 305 -12.15 17.08 0.38
N GLN A 306 -13.27 16.69 -0.25
CA GLN A 306 -14.52 16.38 0.44
C GLN A 306 -14.36 15.22 1.41
N ARG A 307 -13.60 14.18 1.02
CA ARG A 307 -13.29 13.04 1.90
C ARG A 307 -12.55 13.47 3.16
N ILE A 308 -11.57 14.35 3.01
CA ILE A 308 -10.79 14.90 4.14
C ILE A 308 -11.68 15.79 4.99
N ALA A 309 -12.41 16.74 4.39
CA ALA A 309 -13.28 17.69 5.08
C ALA A 309 -14.36 16.98 5.92
N ASN A 310 -14.97 15.92 5.37
CA ASN A 310 -15.98 15.12 6.07
C ASN A 310 -15.36 14.08 7.03
N LYS A 311 -14.03 13.95 7.03
CA LYS A 311 -13.27 12.88 7.70
C LYS A 311 -13.79 11.47 7.39
N GLN A 312 -14.38 11.27 6.22
CA GLN A 312 -15.11 10.05 5.90
C GLN A 312 -14.34 9.21 4.87
N THR A 313 -13.39 8.41 5.35
CA THR A 313 -12.79 7.33 4.54
C THR A 313 -13.69 6.10 4.53
N GLY A 314 -13.39 5.12 3.67
CA GLY A 314 -14.09 3.83 3.69
C GLY A 314 -14.01 3.15 5.06
N SER A 315 -12.88 3.27 5.75
CA SER A 315 -12.76 2.74 7.12
C SER A 315 -13.62 3.48 8.13
N GLN A 316 -13.70 4.81 8.02
CA GLN A 316 -14.48 5.61 8.94
C GLN A 316 -15.98 5.35 8.74
N TRP A 317 -16.45 5.30 7.49
CA TRP A 317 -17.84 4.98 7.18
C TRP A 317 -18.22 3.60 7.74
N GLN A 318 -17.38 2.57 7.54
CA GLN A 318 -17.64 1.23 8.10
C GLN A 318 -17.77 1.26 9.63
N ARG A 319 -16.92 2.03 10.32
CA ARG A 319 -16.97 2.15 11.78
C ARG A 319 -18.20 2.91 12.26
N GLN A 320 -18.57 4.00 11.59
CA GLN A 320 -19.77 4.77 11.90
C GLN A 320 -21.03 3.93 11.67
N PHE A 321 -21.10 3.16 10.59
CA PHE A 321 -22.20 2.23 10.34
C PHE A 321 -22.34 1.22 11.49
N MET A 322 -21.22 0.65 11.95
CA MET A 322 -21.21 -0.31 13.05
C MET A 322 -21.59 0.28 14.43
N GLN A 323 -21.72 1.60 14.55
CA GLN A 323 -22.26 2.25 15.76
C GLN A 323 -23.79 2.30 15.78
N GLN A 324 -24.47 2.01 14.65
CA GLN A 324 -25.91 1.99 14.60
C GLN A 324 -26.51 0.81 15.41
N PRO A 325 -27.72 0.95 15.97
CA PRO A 325 -28.39 -0.14 16.66
C PRO A 325 -28.56 -1.37 15.76
N GLN A 326 -28.24 -2.56 16.28
CA GLN A 326 -28.35 -3.85 15.56
C GLN A 326 -27.45 -3.97 14.31
N ALA A 327 -26.48 -3.06 14.10
CA ALA A 327 -25.53 -3.19 13.01
C ALA A 327 -24.69 -4.46 13.16
N THR A 328 -24.53 -5.19 12.05
CA THR A 328 -23.66 -6.37 11.95
C THR A 328 -22.69 -6.17 10.80
N LEU A 329 -21.58 -6.91 10.79
CA LEU A 329 -20.65 -6.87 9.66
C LEU A 329 -21.32 -7.29 8.35
N GLN A 330 -22.33 -8.17 8.42
CA GLN A 330 -23.14 -8.58 7.29
C GLN A 330 -24.01 -7.43 6.77
N SER A 331 -24.78 -6.76 7.63
CA SER A 331 -25.62 -5.64 7.20
C SER A 331 -24.78 -4.47 6.70
N MET A 332 -23.65 -4.19 7.35
CA MET A 332 -22.67 -3.19 6.89
C MET A 332 -22.11 -3.53 5.51
N THR A 333 -21.69 -4.78 5.29
CA THR A 333 -21.16 -5.21 3.98
C THR A 333 -22.22 -5.11 2.89
N GLN A 334 -23.49 -5.39 3.20
CA GLN A 334 -24.59 -5.25 2.24
C GLN A 334 -24.84 -3.78 1.89
N ALA A 335 -24.89 -2.88 2.87
CA ALA A 335 -25.04 -1.45 2.64
C ALA A 335 -23.85 -0.88 1.86
N TYR A 336 -22.63 -1.28 2.23
CA TYR A 336 -21.39 -0.91 1.54
C TYR A 336 -21.44 -1.33 0.06
N LEU A 337 -21.93 -2.54 -0.24
CA LEU A 337 -22.08 -3.03 -1.62
C LEU A 337 -23.07 -2.17 -2.42
N THR A 338 -24.21 -1.80 -1.82
CA THR A 338 -25.18 -0.91 -2.45
C THR A 338 -24.57 0.44 -2.80
N HIS A 339 -23.88 1.09 -1.86
CA HIS A 339 -23.20 2.37 -2.12
C HIS A 339 -22.04 2.27 -3.11
N GLN A 340 -21.35 1.13 -3.13
CA GLN A 340 -20.32 0.89 -4.12
C GLN A 340 -20.90 0.93 -5.55
N TYR A 341 -22.05 0.29 -5.77
CA TYR A 341 -22.70 0.26 -7.08
C TYR A 341 -23.35 1.59 -7.50
N SER A 342 -23.57 2.53 -6.56
CA SER A 342 -24.04 3.86 -6.94
C SER A 342 -22.94 4.74 -7.54
N GLU A 343 -21.67 4.33 -7.46
CA GLU A 343 -20.50 5.08 -7.94
C GLU A 343 -20.44 6.53 -7.40
N THR A 344 -21.07 6.75 -6.25
CA THR A 344 -20.96 8.01 -5.49
C THR A 344 -19.72 7.94 -4.61
N PRO A 345 -18.92 9.03 -4.49
CA PRO A 345 -17.75 9.01 -3.63
C PRO A 345 -18.10 8.67 -2.19
N VAL A 346 -17.23 7.92 -1.51
CA VAL A 346 -17.46 7.50 -0.11
C VAL A 346 -17.73 8.66 0.84
N SER A 347 -17.20 9.86 0.55
CA SER A 347 -17.43 11.06 1.33
C SER A 347 -18.88 11.55 1.35
N GLN A 348 -19.73 11.01 0.46
CA GLN A 348 -21.15 11.33 0.32
C GLN A 348 -22.07 10.18 0.74
N TRP A 349 -21.51 9.06 1.21
CA TRP A 349 -22.32 7.93 1.64
C TRP A 349 -23.02 8.26 2.96
N GLU A 350 -24.33 8.06 3.01
CA GLU A 350 -25.13 8.24 4.21
C GLU A 350 -25.09 7.00 5.11
N LEU A 351 -25.53 7.17 6.36
CA LEU A 351 -25.69 6.09 7.33
C LEU A 351 -27.18 5.78 7.40
N HIS A 352 -27.68 4.94 6.50
CA HIS A 352 -29.07 4.47 6.52
C HIS A 352 -29.23 3.17 7.30
#